data_AF-A0A925EHT2-F1
#
_entry.id   AF-A0A925EHT2-F1
#
_cell.length_a   1.000
_cell.length_b   1.000
_cell.length_c   1.000
_cell.angle_alpha   90.00
_cell.angle_beta   90.00
_cell.angle_gamma   90.00
#
_symmetry.space_group_name_H-M   'P 1'
#
loop_
_entity.id
_entity.type
_entity.pdbx_description
1 polymer ?
#
loop_
_entity_poly.entity_id
_entity_poly.type
_entity_poly.pdbx_seq_one_letter_code
_entity_poly.pdbx_strand_id
1 'polypeptide(L)'
;MPRARSTKAYRQTAAAPQEYDGSGCLSGFTIVPLAVIIISALLGSFAMKVTPSYPQASSAINFNPSVDLPPVTTTNISPIFRIEILHWADSISKWAAASQVDPNLAATVMQIESCGDPRALSSAGAMGLFQVMPFHFSATDSPYSPDTNAARGLAYLAKSLQTAGGNARLALAGYNGGIGVISRSEWTWSAQTKRYVQYSWPIYEDARNGLTSSTALNEWYENYGVSLCRQAHQRIGLP
;
A
#
# COMPACT_ATOMS: atom_id res chain seq x y z
N MET A 1 -63.01 -47.38 -29.70
CA MET A 1 -63.05 -48.73 -29.09
C MET A 1 -61.71 -49.03 -28.41
N PRO A 2 -61.64 -49.85 -27.34
CA PRO A 2 -61.15 -49.39 -26.03
C PRO A 2 -59.88 -50.09 -25.43
N ARG A 3 -59.45 -49.57 -24.25
CA ARG A 3 -58.81 -50.20 -23.05
C ARG A 3 -57.29 -50.54 -22.99
N ALA A 4 -56.53 -49.63 -22.37
CA ALA A 4 -55.95 -49.62 -21.00
C ALA A 4 -55.03 -50.73 -20.40
N ARG A 5 -54.06 -50.20 -19.60
CA ARG A 5 -53.23 -50.69 -18.45
C ARG A 5 -51.78 -51.10 -18.78
N SER A 6 -50.73 -50.81 -17.98
CA SER A 6 -50.64 -50.53 -16.53
C SER A 6 -49.34 -49.78 -16.12
N THR A 7 -49.50 -48.76 -15.25
CA THR A 7 -48.71 -48.29 -14.09
C THR A 7 -47.26 -48.74 -13.82
N LYS A 8 -46.35 -47.81 -13.46
CA LYS A 8 -46.07 -47.34 -12.08
C LYS A 8 -44.96 -46.28 -12.05
N ALA A 9 -45.22 -45.18 -11.34
CA ALA A 9 -44.24 -44.19 -10.90
C ALA A 9 -43.61 -44.64 -9.56
N TYR A 10 -42.36 -44.26 -9.31
CA TYR A 10 -41.75 -44.38 -7.98
C TYR A 10 -41.05 -43.07 -7.58
N ARG A 11 -41.31 -42.68 -6.33
CA ARG A 11 -40.95 -41.45 -5.61
C ARG A 11 -39.55 -41.55 -4.98
N GLN A 12 -39.00 -40.37 -4.70
CA GLN A 12 -37.94 -40.12 -3.72
C GLN A 12 -38.30 -40.60 -2.30
N THR A 13 -37.30 -41.08 -1.52
CA THR A 13 -37.07 -40.74 -0.10
C THR A 13 -35.60 -40.99 0.27
N ALA A 14 -35.08 -40.15 1.17
CA ALA A 14 -33.68 -40.03 1.62
C ALA A 14 -33.28 -40.98 2.77
N ALA A 15 -31.97 -41.24 2.91
CA ALA A 15 -31.15 -41.11 4.14
C ALA A 15 -29.77 -41.82 3.98
N ALA A 16 -28.70 -41.17 4.45
CA ALA A 16 -27.29 -41.60 4.51
C ALA A 16 -27.04 -42.69 5.61
N PRO A 17 -25.83 -43.28 5.87
CA PRO A 17 -24.47 -42.69 5.72
C PRO A 17 -23.28 -43.63 5.32
N GLN A 18 -22.12 -42.97 5.18
CA GLN A 18 -20.72 -43.44 5.23
C GLN A 18 -20.11 -44.15 4.00
N GLU A 19 -19.21 -43.44 3.31
CA GLU A 19 -17.84 -43.90 3.13
C GLU A 19 -16.88 -42.71 2.92
N TYR A 20 -15.73 -42.81 3.57
CA TYR A 20 -14.71 -41.79 3.77
C TYR A 20 -13.45 -42.28 3.06
N ASP A 21 -13.01 -41.62 1.98
CA ASP A 21 -11.60 -41.54 1.58
C ASP A 21 -11.39 -40.45 0.52
N GLY A 22 -10.23 -39.78 0.56
CA GLY A 22 -9.68 -39.07 -0.59
C GLY A 22 -9.58 -37.54 -0.51
N SER A 23 -8.61 -37.05 0.28
CA SER A 23 -7.80 -35.87 -0.03
C SER A 23 -8.49 -34.49 -0.10
N GLY A 24 -8.78 -33.94 1.09
CA GLY A 24 -8.91 -32.49 1.26
C GLY A 24 -7.54 -31.81 1.29
N CYS A 25 -7.27 -30.95 0.30
CA CYS A 25 -6.32 -29.85 0.40
C CYS A 25 -7.04 -28.59 -0.07
N LEU A 26 -8.08 -28.21 0.69
CA LEU A 26 -8.86 -27.00 0.48
C LEU A 26 -8.11 -25.79 1.02
N SER A 27 -7.84 -24.87 0.08
CA SER A 27 -8.13 -23.44 0.18
C SER A 27 -8.03 -22.79 1.57
N GLY A 28 -7.01 -21.96 1.77
CA GLY A 28 -6.97 -21.11 2.96
C GLY A 28 -5.69 -20.32 3.17
N PHE A 29 -5.10 -19.73 2.12
CA PHE A 29 -4.04 -18.74 2.29
C PHE A 29 -4.59 -17.33 2.05
N THR A 30 -5.36 -16.83 3.02
CA THR A 30 -5.50 -15.38 3.21
C THR A 30 -4.26 -14.88 3.92
N ILE A 31 -3.26 -14.45 3.16
CA ILE A 31 -2.20 -13.58 3.68
C ILE A 31 -2.38 -12.21 3.03
N VAL A 32 -3.27 -11.41 3.60
CA VAL A 32 -3.30 -9.96 3.41
C VAL A 32 -2.49 -9.38 4.57
N PRO A 33 -1.35 -8.70 4.35
CA PRO A 33 -0.61 -8.18 5.48
C PRO A 33 -1.24 -6.86 5.99
N LEU A 34 -2.11 -7.05 6.99
CA LEU A 34 -2.16 -6.39 8.31
C LEU A 34 -2.84 -5.01 8.45
N ALA A 35 -4.12 -5.06 8.84
CA ALA A 35 -4.66 -4.77 10.17
C ALA A 35 -3.91 -3.78 11.10
N VAL A 36 -4.66 -2.76 11.53
CA VAL A 36 -4.39 -1.70 12.51
C VAL A 36 -4.35 -2.19 13.95
N ILE A 37 -3.51 -1.55 14.78
CA ILE A 37 -3.77 -1.38 16.23
C ILE A 37 -3.39 0.06 16.65
N ILE A 38 -4.34 0.78 17.25
CA ILE A 38 -4.11 1.88 18.18
C ILE A 38 -4.68 1.45 19.53
N ILE A 39 -3.90 1.57 20.61
CA ILE A 39 -4.28 2.15 21.92
C ILE A 39 -3.00 2.30 22.77
N SER A 40 -2.88 3.47 23.37
CA SER A 40 -1.84 4.00 24.25
C SER A 40 -2.09 3.71 25.75
N ALA A 41 -1.06 3.96 26.58
CA ALA A 41 -1.00 4.07 28.07
C ALA A 41 -0.44 2.82 28.80
N LEU A 42 0.43 2.85 29.83
CA LEU A 42 1.12 3.90 30.62
C LEU A 42 2.26 3.21 31.46
N LEU A 43 3.36 3.95 31.66
CA LEU A 43 4.29 4.03 32.80
C LEU A 43 5.12 2.84 33.33
N GLY A 44 6.42 3.12 33.51
CA GLY A 44 7.37 2.36 34.32
C GLY A 44 8.78 2.97 34.25
N SER A 45 9.02 3.99 35.07
CA SER A 45 10.27 4.78 35.15
C SER A 45 11.48 3.98 35.60
N PHE A 46 12.56 3.93 34.81
CA PHE A 46 13.93 3.92 35.33
C PHE A 46 14.94 4.15 34.20
N ALA A 47 15.68 5.27 34.21
CA ALA A 47 16.92 5.38 33.46
C ALA A 47 17.84 6.41 34.12
N MET A 48 18.99 5.91 34.57
CA MET A 48 20.07 6.66 35.18
C MET A 48 20.61 7.74 34.22
N LYS A 49 20.97 8.90 34.77
CA LYS A 49 21.77 9.91 34.04
C LYS A 49 23.17 9.35 33.81
N VAL A 50 23.39 8.72 32.67
CA VAL A 50 24.73 8.49 32.12
C VAL A 50 24.99 9.62 31.13
N THR A 51 25.93 10.51 31.46
CA THR A 51 26.44 11.52 30.53
C THR A 51 27.33 10.83 29.49
N PRO A 52 26.99 10.84 28.20
CA PRO A 52 27.92 10.38 27.17
C PRO A 52 28.87 11.52 26.82
N SER A 53 30.17 11.31 27.09
CA SER A 53 31.25 12.12 26.53
C SER A 53 31.52 11.63 25.10
N TYR A 54 31.01 12.36 24.10
CA TYR A 54 31.36 12.14 22.69
C TYR A 54 32.67 12.88 22.37
N PRO A 55 33.66 12.23 21.74
CA PRO A 55 34.83 12.94 21.21
C PRO A 55 34.42 13.85 20.04
N GLN A 56 34.93 15.09 20.06
CA GLN A 56 34.80 16.04 18.95
C GLN A 56 35.48 15.47 17.70
N ALA A 57 34.69 15.04 16.72
CA ALA A 57 35.15 14.84 15.36
C ALA A 57 35.17 16.21 14.65
N SER A 58 36.33 16.85 14.66
CA SER A 58 36.63 18.01 13.82
C SER A 58 36.81 17.54 12.38
N SER A 59 35.76 17.67 11.58
CA SER A 59 35.85 17.69 10.11
C SER A 59 34.77 18.63 9.61
N ALA A 60 35.14 19.88 9.36
CA ALA A 60 34.27 20.83 8.69
C ALA A 60 34.01 20.30 7.26
N ILE A 61 32.88 19.63 7.06
CA ILE A 61 32.35 19.43 5.72
C ILE A 61 31.77 20.78 5.31
N ASN A 62 32.42 21.44 4.36
CA ASN A 62 31.90 22.64 3.72
C ASN A 62 30.55 22.29 3.08
N PHE A 63 29.46 22.61 3.78
CA PHE A 63 28.11 22.47 3.25
C PHE A 63 27.88 23.64 2.31
N ASN A 64 28.05 23.42 1.01
CA ASN A 64 27.63 24.37 -0.01
C ASN A 64 26.09 24.32 -0.10
N PRO A 65 25.34 25.39 0.23
CA PRO A 65 23.87 25.35 0.30
C PRO A 65 23.20 25.41 -1.09
N SER A 66 23.89 24.92 -2.12
CA SER A 66 23.44 24.94 -3.51
C SER A 66 23.23 23.52 -4.03
N VAL A 67 22.48 22.70 -3.29
CA VAL A 67 21.87 21.50 -3.90
C VAL A 67 20.58 22.00 -4.53
N ASP A 68 20.68 22.49 -5.75
CA ASP A 68 19.53 22.62 -6.64
C ASP A 68 18.90 21.23 -6.71
N LEU A 69 17.76 21.06 -6.06
CA LEU A 69 16.83 19.99 -6.42
C LEU A 69 16.56 20.20 -7.91
N PRO A 70 16.84 19.22 -8.79
CA PRO A 70 16.54 19.39 -10.20
C PRO A 70 15.04 19.73 -10.34
N PRO A 71 14.68 20.62 -11.28
CA PRO A 71 13.29 20.96 -11.51
C PRO A 71 12.53 19.66 -11.82
N VAL A 72 11.48 19.38 -11.07
CA VAL A 72 10.58 18.24 -11.27
C VAL A 72 9.85 18.49 -12.60
N THR A 73 10.44 18.03 -13.70
CA THR A 73 9.88 18.07 -15.05
C THR A 73 9.81 16.67 -15.66
N THR A 74 9.37 15.68 -14.88
CA THR A 74 8.88 14.41 -15.44
C THR A 74 7.37 14.38 -15.29
N THR A 75 6.66 14.98 -16.24
CA THR A 75 5.20 14.86 -16.39
C THR A 75 4.74 13.42 -16.69
N ASN A 76 5.69 12.51 -16.96
CA ASN A 76 5.42 11.12 -17.30
C ASN A 76 5.71 10.20 -16.11
N ILE A 77 4.75 9.31 -15.83
CA ILE A 77 4.90 8.19 -14.90
C ILE A 77 5.95 7.22 -15.47
N SER A 78 6.85 6.74 -14.61
CA SER A 78 7.92 5.82 -15.00
C SER A 78 7.37 4.52 -15.60
N PRO A 79 7.99 3.99 -16.68
CA PRO A 79 7.53 2.76 -17.32
C PRO A 79 7.79 1.50 -16.48
N ILE A 80 8.50 1.60 -15.34
CA ILE A 80 8.73 0.44 -14.46
C ILE A 80 7.43 -0.06 -13.82
N PHE A 81 6.46 0.84 -13.61
CA PHE A 81 5.25 0.50 -12.87
C PHE A 81 4.40 -0.52 -13.62
N ARG A 82 3.62 -1.28 -12.86
CA ARG A 82 2.73 -2.30 -13.42
C ARG A 82 1.65 -1.66 -14.29
N ILE A 83 1.11 -2.44 -15.24
CA ILE A 83 0.09 -1.95 -16.18
C ILE A 83 -1.15 -1.39 -15.46
N GLU A 84 -1.48 -1.93 -14.28
CA GLU A 84 -2.57 -1.44 -13.43
C GLU A 84 -2.32 -0.02 -12.92
N ILE A 85 -1.06 0.37 -12.71
CA ILE A 85 -0.68 1.74 -12.34
C ILE A 85 -0.59 2.64 -13.55
N LEU A 86 -0.08 2.12 -14.68
CA LEU A 86 -0.05 2.88 -15.94
C LEU A 86 -1.45 3.21 -16.46
N HIS A 87 -2.47 2.40 -16.16
CA HIS A 87 -3.88 2.73 -16.39
C HIS A 87 -4.27 4.07 -15.74
N TRP A 88 -3.69 4.40 -14.59
CA TRP A 88 -3.97 5.63 -13.85
C TRP A 88 -2.98 6.76 -14.16
N ALA A 89 -2.09 6.64 -15.16
CA ALA A 89 -0.97 7.56 -15.32
C ALA A 89 -1.37 9.05 -15.38
N ASP A 90 -2.35 9.39 -16.22
CA ASP A 90 -2.85 10.76 -16.34
C ASP A 90 -3.50 11.27 -15.05
N SER A 91 -4.27 10.40 -14.38
CA SER A 91 -4.90 10.70 -13.10
C SER A 91 -3.89 10.89 -11.99
N ILE A 92 -2.86 10.05 -11.90
CA ILE A 92 -1.76 10.19 -10.94
C ILE A 92 -1.05 11.52 -11.17
N SER A 93 -0.69 11.85 -12.42
CA SER A 93 -0.06 13.13 -12.74
C SER A 93 -0.91 14.32 -12.29
N LYS A 94 -2.23 14.28 -12.53
CA LYS A 94 -3.18 15.31 -12.07
C LYS A 94 -3.27 15.40 -10.55
N TRP A 95 -3.45 14.29 -9.86
CA TRP A 95 -3.61 14.25 -8.40
C TRP A 95 -2.32 14.66 -7.67
N ALA A 96 -1.18 14.21 -8.18
CA ALA A 96 0.14 14.54 -7.66
C ALA A 96 0.44 16.04 -7.81
N ALA A 97 0.16 16.62 -8.99
CA ALA A 97 0.28 18.06 -9.22
C ALA A 97 -0.60 18.88 -8.26
N ALA A 98 -1.87 18.48 -8.08
CA ALA A 98 -2.79 19.14 -7.16
C ALA A 98 -2.34 19.08 -5.69
N SER A 99 -1.58 18.03 -5.32
CA SER A 99 -1.10 17.80 -3.96
C SER A 99 0.35 18.24 -3.75
N GLN A 100 1.02 18.77 -4.79
CA GLN A 100 2.45 19.12 -4.78
C GLN A 100 3.34 17.94 -4.36
N VAL A 101 3.00 16.74 -4.81
CA VAL A 101 3.77 15.51 -4.60
C VAL A 101 4.39 15.08 -5.93
N ASP A 102 5.58 14.48 -5.89
CA ASP A 102 6.17 13.85 -7.08
C ASP A 102 5.25 12.75 -7.64
N PRO A 103 4.94 12.73 -8.94
CA PRO A 103 3.99 11.78 -9.51
C PRO A 103 4.49 10.32 -9.45
N ASN A 104 5.80 10.08 -9.50
CA ASN A 104 6.36 8.74 -9.31
C ASN A 104 6.29 8.31 -7.84
N LEU A 105 6.40 9.23 -6.88
CA LEU A 105 6.17 8.92 -5.47
C LEU A 105 4.70 8.54 -5.21
N ALA A 106 3.76 9.27 -5.81
CA ALA A 106 2.34 8.93 -5.75
C ALA A 106 2.05 7.57 -6.40
N ALA A 107 2.66 7.29 -7.56
CA ALA A 107 2.55 5.99 -8.23
C ALA A 107 3.12 4.84 -7.38
N THR A 108 4.26 5.04 -6.72
CA THR A 108 4.85 4.06 -5.79
C THR A 108 3.92 3.73 -4.62
N VAL A 109 3.29 4.74 -4.02
CA VAL A 109 2.32 4.51 -2.94
C VAL A 109 1.13 3.72 -3.48
N MET A 110 0.51 4.15 -4.59
CA MET A 110 -0.63 3.42 -5.17
C MET A 110 -0.28 1.98 -5.56
N GLN A 111 0.92 1.76 -6.12
CA GLN A 111 1.46 0.44 -6.47
C GLN A 111 1.42 -0.51 -5.28
N ILE A 112 1.90 -0.06 -4.12
CA ILE A 112 2.02 -0.87 -2.92
C ILE A 112 0.70 -1.01 -2.16
N GLU A 113 -0.10 0.06 -2.12
CA GLU A 113 -1.35 0.10 -1.35
C GLU A 113 -2.47 -0.71 -1.99
N SER A 114 -2.67 -0.57 -3.30
CA SER A 114 -3.81 -1.18 -4.00
C SER A 114 -3.46 -1.81 -5.34
N CYS A 115 -2.23 -1.60 -5.83
CA CYS A 115 -1.88 -1.86 -7.22
C CYS A 115 -2.87 -1.24 -8.23
N GLY A 116 -3.47 -0.09 -7.88
CA GLY A 116 -4.43 0.60 -8.75
C GLY A 116 -5.88 0.12 -8.60
N ASP A 117 -6.22 -0.62 -7.55
CA ASP A 117 -7.59 -1.07 -7.30
C ASP A 117 -8.43 0.01 -6.57
N PRO A 118 -9.42 0.65 -7.24
CA PRO A 118 -10.23 1.69 -6.62
C PRO A 118 -11.21 1.15 -5.58
N ARG A 119 -11.39 -0.18 -5.48
CA ARG A 119 -12.30 -0.85 -4.53
C ARG A 119 -11.55 -1.67 -3.48
N ALA A 120 -10.23 -1.53 -3.37
CA ALA A 120 -9.45 -2.23 -2.36
C ALA A 120 -9.96 -1.91 -0.94
N LEU A 121 -10.11 -2.94 -0.11
CA LEU A 121 -10.49 -2.83 1.29
C LEU A 121 -9.58 -3.73 2.12
N SER A 122 -8.78 -3.16 3.01
CA SER A 122 -7.96 -3.96 3.92
C SER A 122 -8.78 -4.53 5.08
N SER A 123 -8.23 -5.53 5.78
CA SER A 123 -8.81 -6.04 7.02
C SER A 123 -8.86 -5.00 8.15
N ALA A 124 -8.04 -3.94 8.05
CA ALA A 124 -8.05 -2.81 8.96
C ALA A 124 -9.16 -1.78 8.65
N GLY A 125 -9.80 -1.90 7.49
CA GLY A 125 -10.75 -0.92 6.97
C GLY A 125 -10.13 0.17 6.10
N ALA A 126 -8.87 0.06 5.70
CA ALA A 126 -8.25 1.00 4.76
C ALA A 126 -8.89 0.86 3.35
N MET A 127 -9.16 1.97 2.66
CA MET A 127 -10.06 2.00 1.49
C MET A 127 -9.39 2.58 0.25
N GLY A 128 -9.68 2.00 -0.91
CA GLY A 128 -9.42 2.53 -2.26
C GLY A 128 -7.94 2.57 -2.68
N LEU A 129 -7.67 3.38 -3.71
CA LEU A 129 -6.38 3.45 -4.42
C LEU A 129 -5.17 3.67 -3.51
N PHE A 130 -5.32 4.51 -2.49
CA PHE A 130 -4.26 4.93 -1.58
C PHE A 130 -4.43 4.35 -0.17
N GLN A 131 -5.35 3.38 0.00
CA GLN A 131 -5.65 2.71 1.29
C GLN A 131 -5.78 3.70 2.44
N VAL A 132 -6.66 4.69 2.25
CA VAL A 132 -6.92 5.73 3.25
C VAL A 132 -7.78 5.14 4.37
N MET A 133 -7.39 5.38 5.62
CA MET A 133 -8.17 4.95 6.78
C MET A 133 -9.48 5.72 6.93
N PRO A 134 -10.57 5.11 7.43
CA PRO A 134 -11.89 5.75 7.51
C PRO A 134 -11.90 7.11 8.22
N PHE A 135 -11.08 7.27 9.27
CA PHE A 135 -11.01 8.51 10.05
C PHE A 135 -10.35 9.69 9.32
N HIS A 136 -9.80 9.48 8.11
CA HIS A 136 -9.30 10.55 7.25
C HIS A 136 -10.36 11.07 6.25
N PHE A 137 -11.53 10.41 6.19
CA PHE A 137 -12.65 10.87 5.38
C PHE A 137 -13.61 11.75 6.18
N SER A 138 -14.21 12.72 5.50
CA SER A 138 -15.38 13.44 6.01
C SER A 138 -16.66 12.63 5.81
N ALA A 139 -17.73 12.98 6.53
CA ALA A 139 -19.03 12.30 6.40
C ALA A 139 -19.64 12.39 4.98
N THR A 140 -19.23 13.38 4.18
CA THR A 140 -19.70 13.59 2.80
C THR A 140 -18.77 13.01 1.75
N ASP A 141 -17.61 12.48 2.15
CA ASP A 141 -16.67 11.88 1.21
C ASP A 141 -17.22 10.54 0.70
N SER A 142 -16.92 10.21 -0.56
CA SER A 142 -17.09 8.86 -1.11
C SER A 142 -15.71 8.16 -1.14
N PRO A 143 -15.41 7.26 -0.18
CA PRO A 143 -14.04 6.73 -0.02
C PRO A 143 -13.49 5.95 -1.21
N TYR A 144 -14.37 5.34 -2.01
CA TYR A 144 -14.01 4.58 -3.22
C TYR A 144 -14.08 5.40 -4.50
N SER A 145 -14.47 6.68 -4.44
CA SER A 145 -14.31 7.61 -5.56
C SER A 145 -12.80 7.85 -5.77
N PRO A 146 -12.23 7.56 -6.96
CA PRO A 146 -10.81 7.73 -7.22
C PRO A 146 -10.28 9.12 -6.84
N ASP A 147 -10.98 10.17 -7.27
CA ASP A 147 -10.58 11.57 -6.99
C ASP A 147 -10.61 11.87 -5.49
N THR A 148 -11.64 11.43 -4.76
CA THR A 148 -11.75 11.66 -3.32
C THR A 148 -10.67 10.89 -2.55
N ASN A 149 -10.44 9.63 -2.92
CA ASN A 149 -9.43 8.79 -2.31
C ASN A 149 -8.02 9.35 -2.53
N ALA A 150 -7.71 9.75 -3.77
CA ALA A 150 -6.44 10.39 -4.11
C ALA A 150 -6.24 11.70 -3.37
N ALA A 151 -7.26 12.56 -3.29
CA ALA A 151 -7.18 13.81 -2.54
C ALA A 151 -6.84 13.58 -1.06
N ARG A 152 -7.46 12.59 -0.40
CA ARG A 152 -7.18 12.28 1.01
C ARG A 152 -5.82 11.61 1.21
N GLY A 153 -5.50 10.61 0.39
CA GLY A 153 -4.22 9.89 0.46
C GLY A 153 -3.04 10.83 0.20
N LEU A 154 -3.07 11.58 -0.89
CA LEU A 154 -1.98 12.47 -1.24
C LEU A 154 -1.85 13.68 -0.31
N ALA A 155 -2.94 14.16 0.29
CA ALA A 155 -2.85 15.16 1.36
C ALA A 155 -2.08 14.61 2.58
N TYR A 156 -2.32 13.35 2.94
CA TYR A 156 -1.60 12.70 4.04
C TYR A 156 -0.12 12.42 3.69
N LEU A 157 0.17 12.06 2.44
CA LEU A 157 1.53 11.91 1.93
C LEU A 157 2.29 13.25 1.91
N ALA A 158 1.66 14.32 1.42
CA ALA A 158 2.22 15.67 1.44
C ALA A 158 2.50 16.12 2.88
N LYS A 159 1.62 15.82 3.83
CA LYS A 159 1.87 16.10 5.25
C LYS A 159 3.07 15.31 5.78
N SER A 160 3.19 14.04 5.40
CA SER A 160 4.33 13.20 5.77
C SER A 160 5.65 13.75 5.21
N LEU A 161 5.66 14.21 3.95
CA LEU A 161 6.81 14.89 3.33
C LEU A 161 7.19 16.16 4.07
N GLN A 162 6.21 17.00 4.40
CA GLN A 162 6.44 18.22 5.17
C GLN A 162 7.07 17.91 6.54
N THR A 163 6.53 16.95 7.28
CA THR A 163 7.07 16.55 8.59
C THR A 163 8.46 15.91 8.47
N ALA A 164 8.73 15.20 7.37
CA ALA A 164 10.03 14.60 7.08
C ALA A 164 11.08 15.60 6.53
N GLY A 165 10.75 16.89 6.40
CA GLY A 165 11.66 17.89 5.81
C GLY A 165 12.01 17.59 4.35
N GLY A 166 11.07 17.02 3.60
CA GLY A 166 11.27 16.61 2.20
C GLY A 166 11.96 15.24 2.02
N ASN A 167 12.33 14.55 3.10
CA ASN A 167 12.90 13.20 3.00
C ASN A 167 11.81 12.18 2.63
N ALA A 168 11.77 11.78 1.35
CA ALA A 168 10.76 10.86 0.83
C ALA A 168 10.80 9.47 1.50
N ARG A 169 11.97 8.94 1.88
CA ARG A 169 12.08 7.66 2.61
C ARG A 169 11.36 7.72 3.96
N LEU A 170 11.59 8.79 4.73
CA LEU A 170 10.92 9.00 6.01
C LEU A 170 9.43 9.33 5.81
N ALA A 171 9.08 10.05 4.75
CA ALA A 171 7.67 10.31 4.42
C ALA A 171 6.91 9.02 4.12
N LEU A 172 7.51 8.07 3.38
CA LEU A 172 6.95 6.72 3.16
C LEU A 172 6.77 5.96 4.47
N ALA A 173 7.74 6.08 5.40
CA ALA A 173 7.58 5.52 6.75
C ALA A 173 6.40 6.15 7.50
N GLY A 174 6.25 7.47 7.44
CA GLY A 174 5.14 8.22 8.03
C GLY A 174 3.79 7.92 7.40
N TYR A 175 3.76 7.67 6.10
CA TYR A 175 2.55 7.31 5.36
C TYR A 175 1.98 5.99 5.90
N ASN A 176 2.81 4.95 5.99
CA ASN A 176 2.38 3.63 6.45
C ASN A 176 2.27 3.53 7.98
N GLY A 177 3.27 4.01 8.72
CA GLY A 177 3.39 3.83 10.16
C GLY A 177 2.73 4.94 11.00
N GLY A 178 2.23 5.99 10.37
CA GLY A 178 1.78 7.20 11.04
C GLY A 178 2.88 8.26 11.10
N ILE A 179 2.54 9.54 10.88
CA ILE A 179 3.50 10.66 10.84
C ILE A 179 4.43 10.71 12.08
N GLY A 180 3.94 10.28 13.24
CA GLY A 180 4.73 10.22 14.48
C GLY A 180 5.93 9.27 14.47
N VAL A 181 6.08 8.39 13.47
CA VAL A 181 7.26 7.52 13.33
C VAL A 181 8.48 8.26 12.75
N ILE A 182 8.26 9.38 12.05
CA ILE A 182 9.30 10.15 11.36
C ILE A 182 10.38 10.62 12.35
N SER A 183 9.98 11.02 13.55
CA SER A 183 10.92 11.49 14.59
C SER A 183 11.51 10.38 15.46
N ARG A 184 11.13 9.11 15.21
CA ARG A 184 11.58 7.96 16.00
C ARG A 184 12.70 7.22 15.27
N SER A 185 13.57 6.57 16.04
CA SER A 185 14.59 5.69 15.47
C SER A 185 13.97 4.50 14.74
N GLU A 186 14.54 4.14 13.59
CA GLU A 186 14.02 3.08 12.72
C GLU A 186 13.86 1.72 13.40
N TRP A 187 14.71 1.37 14.37
CA TRP A 187 14.59 0.13 15.12
C TRP A 187 13.26 0.02 15.90
N THR A 188 12.64 1.15 16.26
CA THR A 188 11.33 1.23 16.93
C THR A 188 10.14 1.10 15.99
N TRP A 189 10.35 1.20 14.67
CA TRP A 189 9.28 1.06 13.70
C TRP A 189 8.73 -0.36 13.71
N SER A 190 7.43 -0.47 13.41
CA SER A 190 6.78 -1.76 13.23
C SER A 190 7.44 -2.55 12.09
N ALA A 191 7.33 -3.89 12.13
CA ALA A 191 7.81 -4.73 11.04
C ALA A 191 7.13 -4.38 9.70
N GLN A 192 5.85 -3.98 9.75
CA GLN A 192 5.10 -3.53 8.57
C GLN A 192 5.72 -2.27 7.97
N THR A 193 6.01 -1.25 8.79
CA THR A 193 6.59 0.01 8.32
C THR A 193 8.01 -0.18 7.77
N LYS A 194 8.83 -1.01 8.42
CA LYS A 194 10.16 -1.37 7.90
C LYS A 194 10.06 -2.01 6.52
N ARG A 195 9.18 -3.01 6.36
CA ARG A 195 8.95 -3.67 5.07
C ARG A 195 8.38 -2.71 4.02
N TYR A 196 7.45 -1.84 4.41
CA TYR A 196 6.89 -0.84 3.52
C TYR A 196 7.99 0.04 2.93
N VAL A 197 8.87 0.57 3.78
CA VAL A 197 10.02 1.38 3.35
C VAL A 197 11.03 0.57 2.55
N GLN A 198 11.28 -0.69 2.92
CA GLN A 198 12.20 -1.59 2.21
C GLN A 198 11.86 -1.72 0.73
N TYR A 199 10.58 -1.73 0.35
CA TYR A 199 10.15 -1.82 -1.05
C TYR A 199 9.84 -0.45 -1.66
N SER A 200 9.07 0.40 -0.98
CA SER A 200 8.63 1.68 -1.55
C SER A 200 9.80 2.62 -1.88
N TRP A 201 10.81 2.70 -1.02
CA TRP A 201 11.94 3.59 -1.26
C TRP A 201 12.73 3.26 -2.54
N PRO A 202 13.27 2.03 -2.72
CA PRO A 202 13.99 1.70 -3.95
C PRO A 202 13.10 1.74 -5.21
N ILE A 203 11.81 1.36 -5.12
CA ILE A 203 10.89 1.48 -6.27
C ILE A 203 10.76 2.95 -6.70
N TYR A 204 10.60 3.86 -5.74
CA TYR A 204 10.56 5.30 -6.02
C TYR A 204 11.87 5.81 -6.60
N GLU A 205 13.02 5.42 -6.03
CA GLU A 205 14.35 5.81 -6.55
C GLU A 205 14.56 5.32 -7.99
N ASP A 206 14.21 4.07 -8.30
CA ASP A 206 14.29 3.52 -9.66
C ASP A 206 13.41 4.32 -10.63
N ALA A 207 12.19 4.65 -10.20
CA ALA A 207 11.24 5.43 -11.01
C ALA A 207 11.76 6.83 -11.32
N ARG A 208 12.20 7.59 -10.31
CA ARG A 208 12.69 8.97 -10.48
C ARG A 208 14.02 9.06 -11.23
N ASN A 209 14.83 8.00 -11.18
CA ASN A 209 16.09 7.92 -11.92
C ASN A 209 15.89 7.46 -13.37
N GLY A 210 14.64 7.27 -13.81
CA GLY A 210 14.32 6.96 -15.20
C GLY A 210 14.73 5.55 -15.62
N LEU A 211 14.82 4.61 -14.67
CA LEU A 211 15.11 3.22 -15.01
C LEU A 211 13.95 2.62 -15.81
N THR A 212 14.26 1.60 -16.61
CA THR A 212 13.27 0.85 -17.40
C THR A 212 12.90 -0.49 -16.76
N SER A 213 13.52 -0.83 -15.64
CA SER A 213 13.20 -2.00 -14.81
C SER A 213 13.53 -1.69 -13.35
N SER A 214 12.89 -2.42 -12.43
CA SER A 214 13.16 -2.32 -11.00
C SER A 214 13.16 -3.70 -10.35
N THR A 215 14.30 -4.09 -9.79
CA THR A 215 14.43 -5.33 -9.02
C THR A 215 13.54 -5.30 -7.79
N ALA A 216 13.47 -4.15 -7.10
CA ALA A 216 12.65 -4.00 -5.91
C ALA A 216 11.15 -4.14 -6.22
N LEU A 217 10.68 -3.61 -7.36
CA LEU A 217 9.29 -3.77 -7.78
C LEU A 217 8.96 -5.22 -8.12
N ASN A 218 9.86 -5.90 -8.84
CA ASN A 218 9.68 -7.31 -9.19
C ASN A 218 9.63 -8.19 -7.94
N GLU A 219 10.55 -8.00 -7.00
CA GLU A 219 10.58 -8.74 -5.74
C GLU A 219 9.34 -8.45 -4.88
N TRP A 220 8.92 -7.18 -4.76
CA TRP A 220 7.66 -6.82 -4.08
C TRP A 220 6.46 -7.51 -4.74
N TYR A 221 6.41 -7.51 -6.07
CA TYR A 221 5.31 -8.12 -6.82
C TYR A 221 5.23 -9.62 -6.54
N GLU A 222 6.34 -10.34 -6.65
CA GLU A 222 6.41 -11.78 -6.42
C GLU A 222 6.04 -12.17 -4.98
N ASN A 223 6.51 -11.40 -3.99
CA ASN A 223 6.30 -11.71 -2.58
C ASN A 223 4.96 -11.24 -2.02
N TYR A 224 4.41 -10.13 -2.53
CA TYR A 224 3.26 -9.45 -1.92
C TYR A 224 2.22 -8.94 -2.94
N GLY A 225 2.64 -8.58 -4.15
CA GLY A 225 1.81 -7.87 -5.12
C GLY A 225 0.91 -8.74 -6.01
N VAL A 226 1.22 -10.02 -6.23
CA VAL A 226 0.50 -10.87 -7.23
C VAL A 226 -1.02 -10.84 -7.04
N SER A 227 -1.50 -11.13 -5.83
CA SER A 227 -2.94 -11.18 -5.55
C SER A 227 -3.58 -9.79 -5.61
N LEU A 228 -2.86 -8.77 -5.17
CA LEU A 228 -3.32 -7.39 -5.14
C LEU A 228 -3.51 -6.85 -6.57
N CYS A 229 -2.48 -6.98 -7.41
CA CYS A 229 -2.52 -6.55 -8.81
C CYS A 229 -3.51 -7.34 -9.64
N ARG A 230 -3.68 -8.65 -9.39
CA ARG A 230 -4.72 -9.43 -10.06
C ARG A 230 -6.14 -8.89 -9.77
N GLN A 231 -6.40 -8.51 -8.53
CA GLN A 231 -7.70 -7.91 -8.16
C GLN A 231 -7.91 -6.56 -8.83
N ALA A 232 -6.88 -5.70 -8.82
CA ALA A 232 -6.90 -4.42 -9.52
C ALA A 232 -7.21 -4.62 -11.01
N HIS A 233 -6.45 -5.48 -11.67
CA HIS A 233 -6.58 -5.82 -13.09
C HIS A 233 -8.02 -6.21 -13.46
N GLN A 234 -8.62 -7.11 -12.68
CA GLN A 234 -10.00 -7.55 -12.89
C GLN A 234 -11.02 -6.42 -12.67
N ARG A 235 -10.82 -5.57 -11.67
CA ARG A 235 -11.78 -4.53 -11.27
C ARG A 235 -11.75 -3.31 -12.17
N ILE A 236 -10.59 -2.96 -12.72
CA ILE A 236 -10.44 -1.85 -13.66
C ILE A 236 -10.63 -2.29 -15.12
N GLY A 237 -10.76 -3.61 -15.37
CA GLY A 237 -11.13 -4.16 -16.68
C GLY A 237 -10.00 -4.11 -17.71
N LEU A 238 -8.77 -4.37 -17.28
CA LEU A 238 -7.66 -4.54 -18.22
C LEU A 238 -7.82 -5.86 -19.02
N PRO A 239 -7.37 -5.89 -20.29
CA PRO A 239 -7.50 -7.03 -21.18
C PRO A 239 -6.55 -8.19 -20.84
#